data_AF-A1HTS3-F1
#
_entry.id   AF-A1HTS3-F1
#
_cell.length_a   1.000
_cell.length_b   1.000
_cell.length_c   1.000
_cell.angle_alpha   90.00
_cell.angle_beta   90.00
_cell.angle_gamma   90.00
#
_symmetry.space_group_name_H-M   'P 1'
#
loop_
_entity.id
_entity.type
_entity.pdbx_description
1 polymer ?
#
loop_
_entity_poly.entity_id
_entity_poly.type
_entity_poly.pdbx_seq_one_letter_code
_entity_poly.pdbx_strand_id
1 'polypeptide(L)'
;MVADGLDGRVARYFKVSSEFGKELDSLCDLVSFGVAPAILAYAFILKDFGVAGYLAAAAFATCGALRLARFNVNTTKVKGYFMGLPIPAGGCVIATFVMLGVRPAGWLFPVMVIVFAYLMISTIRYPDFKGKGGERIRTIPALLTLAVAGYILSLSLQSVLFVPFFAYALFGILNTIFGFFEAKPKPNQ
;
A
#
# COMPACT_ATOMS: atom_id res chain seq x y z
N MET A 1 3.03 0.09 -13.21
CA MET A 1 1.57 -0.07 -13.08
C MET A 1 0.90 -0.49 -14.38
N VAL A 2 1.01 0.29 -15.47
CA VAL A 2 0.30 -0.05 -16.72
C VAL A 2 0.86 -1.31 -17.39
N ALA A 3 2.19 -1.46 -17.46
CA ALA A 3 2.85 -2.63 -18.05
C ALA A 3 2.57 -3.92 -17.26
N ASP A 4 2.80 -3.90 -15.95
CA ASP A 4 2.53 -5.01 -15.03
C ASP A 4 1.04 -5.45 -15.07
N GLY A 5 0.10 -4.50 -15.03
CA GLY A 5 -1.34 -4.81 -15.17
C GLY A 5 -1.76 -5.32 -16.55
N LEU A 6 -1.00 -5.04 -17.60
CA LEU A 6 -1.23 -5.55 -18.95
C LEU A 6 -0.61 -6.93 -19.15
N ASP A 7 0.61 -7.17 -18.68
CA ASP A 7 1.31 -8.45 -18.85
C ASP A 7 0.55 -9.59 -18.17
N GLY A 8 0.05 -9.35 -16.95
CA GLY A 8 -0.79 -10.29 -16.24
C GLY A 8 -2.16 -10.57 -16.87
N ARG A 9 -2.66 -9.71 -17.78
CA ARG A 9 -3.90 -9.94 -18.55
C ARG A 9 -3.60 -10.64 -19.88
N VAL A 10 -2.52 -10.26 -20.55
CA VAL A 10 -2.06 -10.87 -21.79
C VAL A 10 -1.64 -12.32 -21.55
N ALA A 11 -0.87 -12.61 -20.50
CA ALA A 11 -0.47 -13.97 -20.13
C ALA A 11 -1.66 -14.90 -19.84
N ARG A 12 -2.71 -14.37 -19.17
CA ARG A 12 -3.96 -15.11 -18.92
C ARG A 12 -4.77 -15.35 -20.19
N TYR A 13 -4.75 -14.41 -21.14
CA TYR A 13 -5.42 -14.57 -22.42
C TYR A 13 -4.77 -15.66 -23.28
N PHE A 14 -3.44 -15.75 -23.24
CA PHE A 14 -2.68 -16.77 -23.99
C PHE A 14 -2.58 -18.14 -23.28
N LYS A 15 -3.08 -18.29 -22.04
CA LYS A 15 -2.94 -19.51 -21.22
C LYS A 15 -1.49 -20.00 -21.03
N VAL A 16 -0.49 -19.14 -21.25
CA VAL A 16 0.95 -19.45 -21.08
C VAL A 16 1.43 -18.94 -19.71
N SER A 17 0.64 -19.10 -18.66
CA SER A 17 1.06 -18.77 -17.31
C SER A 17 1.81 -19.96 -16.71
N SER A 18 3.14 -19.95 -16.76
CA SER A 18 3.97 -20.91 -16.03
C SER A 18 4.12 -20.50 -14.56
N GLU A 19 4.25 -21.46 -13.65
CA GLU A 19 4.53 -21.20 -12.23
C GLU A 19 5.80 -20.34 -12.07
N PHE A 20 6.82 -20.60 -12.89
CA PHE A 20 8.06 -19.81 -12.91
C PHE A 20 7.82 -18.33 -13.29
N GLY A 21 6.97 -18.07 -14.29
CA GLY A 21 6.63 -16.71 -14.71
C GLY A 21 5.90 -15.92 -13.61
N LYS A 22 5.06 -16.58 -12.83
CA LYS A 22 4.35 -15.98 -11.69
C LYS A 22 5.32 -15.57 -10.55
N GLU A 23 6.34 -16.38 -10.28
CA GLU A 23 7.40 -16.02 -9.33
C GLU A 23 8.24 -14.84 -9.85
N LEU A 24 8.58 -14.85 -11.13
CA LEU A 24 9.35 -13.78 -11.76
C LEU A 24 8.61 -12.44 -11.72
N ASP A 25 7.31 -12.44 -12.01
CA ASP A 25 6.41 -11.28 -11.90
C ASP A 25 6.42 -10.71 -10.46
N SER A 26 6.32 -11.59 -9.46
CA SER A 26 6.38 -11.21 -8.05
C SER A 26 7.73 -10.58 -7.65
N LEU A 27 8.84 -11.05 -8.21
CA LEU A 27 10.17 -10.45 -7.99
C LEU A 27 10.28 -9.08 -8.67
N CYS A 28 9.78 -8.96 -9.90
CA CYS A 28 9.72 -7.68 -10.62
C CYS A 28 8.88 -6.64 -9.86
N ASP A 29 7.76 -7.06 -9.27
CA ASP A 29 6.92 -6.24 -8.40
C ASP A 29 7.65 -5.77 -7.14
N LEU A 30 8.38 -6.68 -6.49
CA LEU A 30 9.19 -6.34 -5.31
C LEU A 30 10.22 -5.25 -5.63
N VAL A 31 10.93 -5.39 -6.76
CA VAL A 31 11.95 -4.42 -7.15
C VAL A 31 11.31 -3.08 -7.52
N SER A 32 10.24 -3.12 -8.32
CA SER A 32 9.60 -1.92 -8.87
C SER A 32 8.87 -1.10 -7.80
N PHE A 33 8.23 -1.75 -6.84
CA PHE A 33 7.35 -1.10 -5.86
C PHE A 33 7.83 -1.19 -4.41
N GLY A 34 8.79 -2.06 -4.10
CA GLY A 34 9.44 -2.13 -2.80
C GLY A 34 10.80 -1.45 -2.79
N VAL A 35 11.73 -1.96 -3.61
CA VAL A 35 13.14 -1.53 -3.59
C VAL A 35 13.33 -0.13 -4.20
N ALA A 36 12.77 0.13 -5.38
CA ALA A 36 12.94 1.42 -6.05
C ALA A 36 12.38 2.59 -5.21
N PRO A 37 11.18 2.52 -4.61
CA PRO A 37 10.68 3.58 -3.73
C PRO A 37 11.49 3.72 -2.44
N ALA A 38 12.04 2.63 -1.89
CA ALA A 38 12.90 2.69 -0.72
C ALA A 38 14.21 3.45 -1.00
N ILE A 39 14.84 3.17 -2.14
CA ILE A 39 16.05 3.89 -2.59
C ILE A 39 15.72 5.37 -2.83
N LEU A 40 14.57 5.65 -3.46
CA LEU A 40 14.13 7.01 -3.72
C LEU A 40 13.89 7.79 -2.42
N ALA A 41 13.25 7.18 -1.42
CA ALA A 41 13.08 7.78 -0.09
C ALA A 41 14.44 8.03 0.60
N TYR A 42 15.37 7.08 0.49
CA TYR A 42 16.75 7.22 0.98
C TYR A 42 17.46 8.43 0.37
N ALA A 43 17.46 8.53 -0.96
CA ALA A 43 18.12 9.62 -1.67
C ALA A 43 17.52 11.00 -1.37
N PHE A 44 16.21 11.05 -1.07
CA PHE A 44 15.49 12.30 -0.87
C PHE A 44 15.72 12.95 0.50
N ILE A 45 15.38 12.24 1.59
CA ILE A 45 15.44 12.78 2.97
C ILE A 45 16.09 11.79 3.94
N LEU A 46 15.91 10.48 3.75
CA LEU A 46 16.37 9.48 4.72
C LEU A 46 17.90 9.46 4.87
N LYS A 47 18.67 9.83 3.84
CA LYS A 47 20.14 9.96 3.91
C LYS A 47 20.61 10.90 5.03
N ASP A 48 19.82 11.93 5.35
CA ASP A 48 20.18 12.95 6.35
C ASP A 48 20.08 12.38 7.79
N PHE A 49 19.46 11.22 7.97
CA PHE A 49 19.30 10.52 9.24
C PHE A 49 20.30 9.38 9.45
N GLY A 50 21.30 9.23 8.56
CA GLY A 50 22.36 8.24 8.66
C GLY A 50 21.82 6.80 8.77
N VAL A 51 22.24 6.07 9.81
CA VAL A 51 21.88 4.66 10.03
C VAL A 51 20.37 4.45 10.14
N ALA A 52 19.64 5.37 10.79
CA ALA A 52 18.19 5.26 10.93
C ALA A 52 17.47 5.36 9.57
N GLY A 53 17.99 6.19 8.67
CA GLY A 53 17.48 6.29 7.31
C GLY A 53 17.71 5.04 6.49
N TYR A 54 18.90 4.43 6.60
CA TYR A 54 19.19 3.15 5.95
C TYR A 54 18.26 2.04 6.46
N LEU A 55 18.08 1.94 7.78
CA LEU A 55 17.20 0.95 8.40
C LEU A 55 15.74 1.15 7.97
N ALA A 56 15.27 2.39 7.83
CA ALA A 56 13.91 2.67 7.38
C ALA A 56 13.67 2.25 5.93
N ALA A 57 14.62 2.54 5.03
CA ALA A 57 14.54 2.11 3.64
C ALA A 57 14.62 0.57 3.52
N ALA A 58 15.54 -0.06 4.25
CA ALA A 58 15.67 -1.51 4.28
C ALA A 58 14.39 -2.17 4.82
N ALA A 59 13.84 -1.67 5.93
CA ALA A 59 12.60 -2.16 6.51
C ALA A 59 11.45 -2.09 5.51
N PHE A 60 11.31 -0.99 4.75
CA PHE A 60 10.28 -0.87 3.72
C PHE A 60 10.40 -1.95 2.64
N ALA A 61 11.61 -2.16 2.10
CA ALA A 61 11.84 -3.19 1.08
C ALA A 61 11.60 -4.61 1.63
N THR A 62 12.09 -4.92 2.83
CA THR A 62 11.88 -6.23 3.47
C THR A 62 10.40 -6.48 3.79
N CYS A 63 9.67 -5.46 4.26
CA CYS A 63 8.24 -5.57 4.50
C CYS A 63 7.45 -5.85 3.21
N GLY A 64 7.84 -5.21 2.10
CA GLY A 64 7.33 -5.53 0.78
C GLY A 64 7.57 -6.99 0.41
N ALA A 65 8.81 -7.48 0.56
CA ALA A 65 9.16 -8.87 0.26
C ALA A 65 8.32 -9.87 1.07
N LEU A 66 8.20 -9.66 2.38
CA LEU A 66 7.41 -10.52 3.28
C LEU A 66 5.93 -10.56 2.90
N ARG A 67 5.38 -9.43 2.45
CA ARG A 67 3.99 -9.38 2.01
C ARG A 67 3.77 -10.13 0.70
N LEU A 68 4.66 -9.97 -0.30
CA LEU A 68 4.60 -10.75 -1.55
C LEU A 68 4.71 -12.25 -1.28
N ALA A 69 5.65 -12.65 -0.42
CA ALA A 69 5.81 -14.04 0.00
C ALA A 69 4.51 -14.59 0.64
N ARG A 70 3.87 -13.83 1.55
CA ARG A 70 2.57 -14.22 2.12
C ARG A 70 1.47 -14.32 1.06
N PHE A 71 1.40 -13.40 0.10
CA PHE A 71 0.41 -13.43 -0.97
C PHE A 71 0.58 -14.66 -1.87
N ASN A 72 1.83 -14.98 -2.21
CA ASN A 72 2.14 -16.09 -3.09
C ASN A 72 1.92 -17.46 -2.42
N VAL A 73 2.18 -17.59 -1.12
CA VAL A 73 1.87 -18.82 -0.35
C VAL A 73 0.36 -18.96 -0.10
N ASN A 74 -0.36 -17.87 0.14
CA ASN A 74 -1.81 -17.92 0.42
C ASN A 74 -2.66 -18.20 -0.81
N THR A 75 -2.21 -17.83 -2.02
CA THR A 75 -2.91 -18.16 -3.27
C THR A 75 -3.05 -19.68 -3.48
N THR A 76 -2.18 -20.48 -2.87
CA THR A 76 -2.21 -21.95 -2.94
C THR A 76 -3.18 -22.60 -1.94
N LYS A 77 -3.61 -21.89 -0.87
CA LYS A 77 -4.38 -22.49 0.24
C LYS A 77 -5.76 -21.89 0.53
N VAL A 78 -6.05 -20.61 0.22
CA VAL A 78 -7.34 -20.00 0.63
C VAL A 78 -7.85 -18.99 -0.41
N LYS A 79 -8.99 -19.30 -1.04
CA LYS A 79 -9.80 -18.33 -1.80
C LYS A 79 -10.67 -17.55 -0.82
N GLY A 80 -10.35 -16.29 -0.49
CA GLY A 80 -11.31 -15.49 0.26
C GLY A 80 -10.96 -14.07 0.66
N TYR A 81 -9.71 -13.76 1.05
CA TYR A 81 -9.44 -12.45 1.67
C TYR A 81 -8.04 -11.91 1.36
N PHE A 82 -7.97 -10.73 0.75
CA PHE A 82 -6.74 -9.94 0.65
C PHE A 82 -6.45 -9.29 2.02
N MET A 83 -5.26 -9.54 2.59
CA MET A 83 -4.82 -8.95 3.86
C MET A 83 -3.68 -7.93 3.64
N GLY A 84 -3.86 -6.72 4.19
CA GLY A 84 -2.91 -5.60 4.23
C GLY A 84 -2.91 -4.69 2.99
N LEU A 85 -2.09 -3.62 3.01
CA LEU A 85 -1.95 -2.65 1.92
C LEU A 85 -1.13 -3.18 0.72
N PRO A 86 -1.68 -3.22 -0.51
CA PRO A 86 -0.93 -3.62 -1.71
C PRO A 86 0.40 -2.88 -1.85
N ILE A 87 1.47 -3.62 -2.16
CA ILE A 87 2.81 -3.04 -2.34
C ILE A 87 2.85 -1.96 -3.42
N PRO A 88 2.15 -2.11 -4.56
CA PRO A 88 2.08 -1.03 -5.55
C PRO A 88 1.52 0.26 -4.95
N ALA A 89 0.49 0.18 -4.10
CA ALA A 89 -0.09 1.35 -3.46
C ALA A 89 0.91 2.01 -2.50
N GLY A 90 1.58 1.24 -1.64
CA GLY A 90 2.57 1.79 -0.71
C GLY A 90 3.79 2.37 -1.42
N GLY A 91 4.31 1.69 -2.45
CA GLY A 91 5.41 2.18 -3.28
C GLY A 91 5.07 3.47 -4.02
N CYS A 92 3.86 3.55 -4.59
CA CYS A 92 3.37 4.76 -5.26
C CYS A 92 3.20 5.94 -4.31
N VAL A 93 2.75 5.72 -3.07
CA VAL A 93 2.68 6.81 -2.07
C VAL A 93 4.06 7.41 -1.81
N ILE A 94 5.08 6.57 -1.59
CA ILE A 94 6.45 7.05 -1.36
C ILE A 94 6.99 7.76 -2.60
N ALA A 95 6.82 7.19 -3.79
CA ALA A 95 7.32 7.77 -5.02
C ALA A 95 6.66 9.12 -5.35
N THR A 96 5.34 9.20 -5.23
CA THR A 96 4.60 10.45 -5.48
C THR A 96 4.88 11.49 -4.41
N PHE A 97 5.08 11.11 -3.15
CA PHE A 97 5.52 12.04 -2.10
C PHE A 97 6.88 12.67 -2.43
N VAL A 98 7.85 11.87 -2.87
CA VAL A 98 9.16 12.40 -3.30
C VAL A 98 9.01 13.33 -4.50
N MET A 99 8.13 13.01 -5.46
CA MET A 99 7.84 13.88 -6.61
C MET A 99 7.20 15.22 -6.21
N LEU A 100 6.46 15.28 -5.11
CA LEU A 100 5.93 16.56 -4.59
C LEU A 100 7.04 17.50 -4.12
N GLY A 101 8.25 16.99 -3.88
CA GLY A 101 9.39 17.80 -3.45
C GLY A 101 9.22 18.40 -2.06
N VAL A 102 8.15 18.07 -1.33
CA VAL A 102 7.88 18.55 0.02
C VAL A 102 8.86 17.91 0.97
N ARG A 103 9.65 18.74 1.66
CA ARG A 103 10.60 18.31 2.67
C ARG A 103 10.05 18.63 4.06
N PRO A 104 9.28 17.74 4.68
CA PRO A 104 8.83 17.98 6.04
C PRO A 104 10.03 18.02 6.99
N ALA A 105 10.00 18.97 7.92
CA ALA A 105 11.05 19.10 8.92
C ALA A 105 11.00 17.94 9.93
N GLY A 106 12.19 17.48 10.34
CA GLY A 106 12.34 16.47 11.39
C GLY A 106 11.95 15.05 10.97
N TRP A 107 11.49 14.26 11.95
CA TRP A 107 11.32 12.80 11.83
C TRP A 107 10.06 12.36 11.07
N LEU A 108 9.26 13.30 10.55
CA LEU A 108 7.96 12.97 9.96
C LEU A 108 8.08 12.01 8.76
N PHE A 109 9.03 12.24 7.86
CA PHE A 109 9.20 11.42 6.67
C PHE A 109 9.76 10.01 6.98
N PRO A 110 10.82 9.84 7.78
CA PRO A 110 11.25 8.51 8.25
C PRO A 110 10.14 7.72 8.95
N VAL A 111 9.37 8.38 9.83
CA VAL A 111 8.23 7.75 10.51
C VAL A 111 7.15 7.33 9.51
N MET A 112 6.84 8.18 8.52
CA MET A 112 5.90 7.83 7.46
C MET A 112 6.34 6.57 6.70
N VAL A 113 7.61 6.48 6.27
CA VAL A 113 8.14 5.31 5.57
C VAL A 113 7.97 4.04 6.41
N ILE A 114 8.31 4.10 7.69
CA ILE A 114 8.15 2.97 8.62
C ILE A 114 6.67 2.59 8.82
N VAL A 115 5.78 3.58 8.95
CA VAL A 115 4.34 3.34 9.08
C VAL A 115 3.80 2.62 7.84
N PHE A 116 4.17 3.07 6.64
CA PHE A 116 3.77 2.39 5.40
C PHE A 116 4.38 0.99 5.27
N ALA A 117 5.63 0.80 5.69
CA ALA A 117 6.26 -0.53 5.75
C ALA A 117 5.47 -1.48 6.68
N TYR A 118 5.12 -1.01 7.87
CA TYR A 118 4.29 -1.77 8.82
C TYR A 118 2.90 -2.07 8.24
N LEU A 119 2.28 -1.10 7.54
CA LEU A 119 0.97 -1.26 6.91
C LEU A 119 0.95 -2.34 5.82
N MET A 120 2.08 -2.57 5.15
CA MET A 120 2.21 -3.66 4.16
C MET A 120 2.16 -5.04 4.81
N ILE A 121 2.72 -5.21 6.02
CA ILE A 121 2.70 -6.48 6.77
C ILE A 121 1.40 -6.65 7.58
N SER A 122 0.81 -5.53 8.00
CA SER A 122 -0.38 -5.51 8.84
C SER A 122 -1.56 -6.23 8.19
N THR A 123 -2.37 -6.90 9.01
CA THR A 123 -3.56 -7.65 8.60
C THR A 123 -4.80 -6.78 8.42
N ILE A 124 -4.62 -5.48 8.15
CA ILE A 124 -5.70 -4.53 7.86
C ILE A 124 -6.40 -4.98 6.57
N ARG A 125 -7.73 -5.08 6.62
CA ARG A 125 -8.51 -5.55 5.46
C ARG A 125 -8.78 -4.35 4.56
N TYR A 126 -8.31 -4.42 3.31
CA TYR A 126 -8.57 -3.41 2.31
C TYR A 126 -9.73 -3.89 1.42
N PRO A 127 -10.72 -3.04 1.12
CA PRO A 127 -11.88 -3.43 0.33
C PRO A 127 -11.47 -3.76 -1.10
N ASP A 128 -11.80 -4.98 -1.53
CA ASP A 128 -11.66 -5.43 -2.92
C ASP A 128 -12.92 -5.02 -3.70
N PHE A 129 -12.74 -4.21 -4.76
CA PHE A 129 -13.82 -3.81 -5.67
C PHE A 129 -14.31 -4.95 -6.59
N LYS A 130 -13.73 -6.15 -6.48
CA LYS A 130 -14.22 -7.36 -7.15
C LYS A 130 -15.28 -8.05 -6.28
N GLY A 131 -16.52 -7.61 -6.49
CA GLY A 131 -17.72 -8.06 -5.77
C GLY A 131 -17.74 -9.57 -5.50
N LYS A 132 -17.81 -9.91 -4.21
CA LYS A 132 -18.48 -11.07 -3.59
C LYS A 132 -18.12 -11.28 -2.12
N GLY A 133 -17.29 -10.42 -1.52
CA GLY A 133 -17.02 -10.43 -0.07
C GLY A 133 -16.53 -9.10 0.50
N GLY A 134 -16.85 -7.98 -0.17
CA GLY A 134 -16.39 -6.66 0.24
C GLY A 134 -16.95 -6.27 1.61
N GLU A 135 -16.07 -5.90 2.54
CA GLU A 135 -16.49 -5.31 3.81
C GLU A 135 -17.43 -4.13 3.55
N ARG A 136 -18.44 -3.99 4.42
CA ARG A 136 -19.45 -2.93 4.33
C ARG A 136 -18.73 -1.58 4.24
N ILE A 137 -18.89 -0.89 3.11
CA ILE A 137 -18.36 0.47 2.94
C ILE A 137 -19.07 1.37 3.94
N ARG A 138 -18.35 1.81 4.97
CA ARG A 138 -18.90 2.70 5.98
C ARG A 138 -18.83 4.14 5.50
N THR A 139 -19.95 4.84 5.56
CA THR A 139 -20.11 6.22 5.08
C THR A 139 -19.20 7.20 5.82
N ILE A 140 -18.98 7.01 7.13
CA ILE A 140 -18.12 7.90 7.94
C ILE A 140 -16.64 7.85 7.50
N PRO A 141 -15.96 6.68 7.44
CA PRO A 141 -14.61 6.57 6.87
C PRO A 141 -14.50 7.08 5.43
N ALA A 142 -15.51 6.84 4.59
CA ALA A 142 -15.51 7.30 3.21
C ALA A 142 -15.54 8.83 3.12
N LEU A 143 -16.40 9.47 3.90
CA LEU A 143 -16.55 10.93 3.93
C LEU A 143 -15.29 11.60 4.52
N LEU A 144 -14.70 11.03 5.58
CA LEU A 144 -13.43 11.51 6.13
C LEU A 144 -12.29 11.40 5.12
N THR A 145 -12.19 10.28 4.40
CA THR A 145 -11.18 10.10 3.36
C THR A 145 -11.35 11.13 2.23
N LEU A 146 -12.59 11.36 1.78
CA LEU A 146 -12.91 12.37 0.77
C LEU A 146 -12.60 13.79 1.24
N ALA A 147 -12.87 14.11 2.50
CA ALA A 147 -12.55 15.41 3.08
C ALA A 147 -11.04 15.66 3.14
N VAL A 148 -10.25 14.66 3.59
CA VAL A 148 -8.78 14.74 3.61
C VAL A 148 -8.21 14.81 2.19
N ALA A 149 -8.74 14.03 1.25
CA ALA A 149 -8.35 14.09 -0.16
C ALA A 149 -8.62 15.48 -0.78
N GLY A 150 -9.81 16.03 -0.54
CA GLY A 150 -10.18 17.38 -1.00
C GLY A 150 -9.30 18.47 -0.37
N TYR A 151 -9.00 18.36 0.92
CA TYR A 151 -8.09 19.29 1.60
C TYR A 151 -6.68 19.23 0.99
N ILE A 152 -6.10 18.05 0.79
CA ILE A 152 -4.76 17.90 0.21
C ILE A 152 -4.71 18.45 -1.23
N LEU A 153 -5.78 18.26 -2.02
CA LEU A 153 -5.87 18.84 -3.38
C LEU A 153 -5.95 20.37 -3.35
N SER A 154 -6.58 20.96 -2.34
CA SER A 154 -6.68 22.42 -2.21
C SER A 154 -5.34 23.10 -1.87
N LEU A 155 -4.37 22.36 -1.32
CA LEU A 155 -3.06 22.90 -0.96
C LEU A 155 -2.10 22.97 -2.16
N SER A 156 -2.18 22.03 -3.10
CA SER A 156 -1.33 22.02 -4.29
C SER A 156 -1.87 21.13 -5.40
N LEU A 157 -1.97 21.67 -6.62
CA LEU A 157 -2.42 20.93 -7.81
C LEU A 157 -1.47 19.76 -8.18
N GLN A 158 -0.21 19.81 -7.74
CA GLN A 158 0.77 18.73 -7.93
C GLN A 158 0.42 17.46 -7.11
N SER A 159 -0.41 17.59 -6.06
CA SER A 159 -0.86 16.46 -5.21
C SER A 159 -1.83 15.51 -5.90
N VAL A 160 -2.29 15.82 -7.11
CA VAL A 160 -3.27 15.02 -7.87
C VAL A 160 -2.81 13.57 -8.05
N LEU A 161 -1.51 13.31 -8.17
CA LEU A 161 -0.97 11.94 -8.29
C LEU A 161 -0.83 11.22 -6.94
N PHE A 162 -0.61 11.95 -5.85
CA PHE A 162 -0.43 11.39 -4.51
C PHE A 162 -1.76 11.02 -3.85
N VAL A 163 -2.77 11.89 -4.02
CA VAL A 163 -4.06 11.82 -3.34
C VAL A 163 -4.79 10.49 -3.54
N PRO A 164 -4.88 9.90 -4.75
CA PRO A 164 -5.59 8.64 -4.94
C PRO A 164 -4.99 7.47 -4.14
N PHE A 165 -3.66 7.35 -4.12
CA PHE A 165 -2.97 6.26 -3.42
C PHE A 165 -3.00 6.46 -1.90
N PHE A 166 -2.79 7.70 -1.45
CA PHE A 166 -2.86 8.05 -0.04
C PHE A 166 -4.28 7.90 0.51
N ALA A 167 -5.29 8.36 -0.23
CA ALA A 167 -6.70 8.20 0.12
C ALA A 167 -7.08 6.72 0.22
N TYR A 168 -6.61 5.88 -0.71
CA TYR A 168 -6.84 4.44 -0.64
C TYR A 168 -6.22 3.81 0.61
N ALA A 169 -4.96 4.17 0.94
CA ALA A 169 -4.29 3.69 2.14
C ALA A 169 -5.04 4.14 3.41
N LEU A 170 -5.43 5.42 3.48
CA LEU A 170 -6.16 6.02 4.60
C LEU A 170 -7.55 5.41 4.77
N PHE A 171 -8.29 5.22 3.68
CA PHE A 171 -9.62 4.62 3.70
C PHE A 171 -9.60 3.21 4.28
N GLY A 172 -8.63 2.37 3.90
CA GLY A 172 -8.52 1.02 4.44
C GLY A 172 -8.17 1.00 5.94
N ILE A 173 -7.31 1.91 6.40
CA ILE A 173 -7.02 2.09 7.83
C ILE A 173 -8.31 2.48 8.58
N LEU A 174 -8.97 3.55 8.14
CA LEU A 174 -10.17 4.07 8.79
C LEU A 174 -11.29 3.04 8.79
N ASN A 175 -11.55 2.38 7.66
CA ASN A 175 -12.60 1.37 7.57
C ASN A 175 -12.34 0.19 8.52
N THR A 176 -11.08 -0.22 8.68
CA THR A 176 -10.70 -1.28 9.63
C THR A 176 -10.82 -0.82 11.09
N ILE A 177 -10.37 0.39 11.43
CA ILE A 177 -10.45 0.91 12.81
C ILE A 177 -11.90 1.07 13.25
N PHE A 178 -12.73 1.73 12.44
CA PHE A 178 -14.16 1.83 12.71
C PHE A 178 -14.77 0.42 12.78
N GLY A 179 -14.31 -0.48 11.89
CA GLY A 179 -14.48 -1.93 11.91
C GLY A 179 -14.54 -2.53 13.31
N PHE A 180 -13.43 -2.35 14.04
CA PHE A 180 -13.23 -2.82 15.40
C PHE A 180 -14.07 -2.08 16.45
N PHE A 181 -14.31 -0.77 16.29
CA PHE A 181 -15.11 0.00 17.24
C PHE A 181 -16.59 -0.41 17.27
N GLU A 182 -17.16 -0.77 16.11
CA GLU A 182 -18.54 -1.32 16.04
C GLU A 182 -18.63 -2.81 16.42
N ALA A 183 -17.49 -3.51 16.54
CA ALA A 183 -17.44 -4.93 16.89
C ALA A 183 -17.38 -5.20 18.41
N LYS A 184 -17.44 -4.18 19.28
CA LYS A 184 -17.70 -4.39 20.71
C LYS A 184 -19.18 -4.76 20.93
N PRO A 185 -19.46 -5.72 21.84
CA PRO A 185 -20.44 -6.76 21.62
C PRO A 185 -21.89 -6.27 21.77
N LYS A 186 -22.78 -6.82 20.94
CA LYS A 186 -24.19 -6.93 21.34
C LYS A 186 -24.23 -7.73 22.67
N PRO A 187 -24.78 -7.19 23.76
CA PRO A 187 -25.04 -7.99 24.94
C PRO A 187 -26.05 -9.08 24.57
N ASN A 188 -25.78 -10.30 25.02
CA ASN A 188 -26.64 -11.47 24.83
C ASN A 188 -28.09 -11.14 25.22
N GLN A 189 -29.02 -11.39 24.30
CA GLN A 189 -30.42 -11.71 24.58
C GLN A 189 -30.67 -13.11 24.09
#